data_AF-A0A7G1IFP6-F1
#
_entry.id   AF-A0A7G1IFP6-F1
#
_cell.length_a   1.000
_cell.length_b   1.000
_cell.length_c   1.000
_cell.angle_alpha   90.00
_cell.angle_beta   90.00
_cell.angle_gamma   90.00
#
_symmetry.space_group_name_H-M   'P 1'
#
loop_
_entity.id
_entity.type
_entity.pdbx_description
1 polymer ?
#
loop_
_entity_poly.entity_id
_entity_poly.type
_entity_poly.pdbx_seq_one_letter_code
_entity_poly.pdbx_strand_id
1 'polypeptide(L)' 'MSQGCPVVCSNAGGIPEVVGDAGVFFDPDSPEELRTVLERVVTTETLRADLRERGYARLPAFSWDKNAAETARIYREII' A
#
# COMPACT_ATOMS: atom_id res chain seq x y z
N MET A 1 -0.90 -2.03 -5.86
CA MET A 1 -2.05 -1.11 -5.85
C MET A 1 -2.45 -0.62 -7.24
N SER A 2 -1.53 -0.04 -8.04
CA SER A 2 -1.89 0.59 -9.34
C SER A 2 -2.52 -0.33 -10.38
N GLN A 3 -2.27 -1.64 -10.30
CA GLN A 3 -2.82 -2.64 -11.22
C GLN A 3 -4.09 -3.32 -10.70
N GLY A 4 -4.68 -2.82 -9.60
CA GLY A 4 -5.88 -3.43 -9.01
C GLY A 4 -5.66 -4.83 -8.42
N CYS A 5 -4.43 -5.20 -8.10
CA CYS A 5 -4.14 -6.41 -7.33
C CYS A 5 -4.20 -6.07 -5.82
N PRO A 6 -5.04 -6.77 -5.01
CA PRO A 6 -5.02 -6.66 -3.55
C PRO A 6 -3.62 -6.93 -2.98
N VAL A 7 -3.24 -6.18 -1.95
CA VAL A 7 -1.90 -6.29 -1.36
C VAL A 7 -1.95 -7.04 -0.03
N VAL A 8 -1.15 -8.10 0.06
CA VAL A 8 -0.78 -8.77 1.32
C VAL A 8 0.72 -8.55 1.50
N CYS A 9 1.13 -8.00 2.64
CA CYS A 9 2.52 -7.61 2.87
C CYS A 9 2.86 -7.64 4.37
N SER A 10 4.14 -7.68 4.72
CA SER A 10 4.52 -7.66 6.13
C SER A 10 4.23 -6.30 6.78
N ASN A 11 4.03 -6.28 8.10
CA ASN A 11 3.87 -5.06 8.90
C ASN A 11 5.21 -4.36 9.22
N ALA A 12 6.30 -4.70 8.54
CA ALA A 12 7.65 -4.25 8.87
C ALA A 12 8.18 -3.14 7.95
N GLY A 13 9.13 -2.36 8.48
CA GLY A 13 9.82 -1.31 7.74
C GLY A 13 8.89 -0.19 7.25
N GLY A 14 9.15 0.35 6.06
CA GLY A 14 8.34 1.40 5.44
C GLY A 14 7.08 0.90 4.72
N ILE A 15 6.80 -0.41 4.74
CA ILE A 15 5.63 -0.97 4.03
C ILE A 15 4.31 -0.42 4.60
N PRO A 16 4.10 -0.35 5.93
CA PRO A 16 2.87 0.22 6.49
C PRO A 16 2.63 1.67 6.09
N GLU A 17 3.70 2.46 5.90
CA GLU A 17 3.60 3.85 5.46
C GLU A 17 3.07 3.95 4.02
N VAL A 18 3.59 3.10 3.12
CA VAL A 18 3.18 3.08 1.71
C VAL A 18 1.77 2.52 1.56
N VAL A 19 1.52 1.36 2.15
CA VAL A 19 0.28 0.61 1.98
C VAL A 19 -0.86 1.23 2.77
N GLY A 20 -0.59 1.79 3.96
CA GLY A 20 -1.61 2.37 4.83
C GLY A 20 -2.72 1.37 5.13
N ASP A 21 -3.96 1.80 5.04
CA ASP A 21 -5.11 0.92 5.16
C ASP A 21 -5.37 0.11 3.88
N ALA A 22 -4.73 0.33 2.74
CA ALA A 22 -5.07 -0.31 1.46
C ALA A 22 -4.59 -1.77 1.29
N GLY A 23 -4.06 -2.39 2.33
CA GLY A 23 -3.56 -3.77 2.32
C GLY A 23 -3.94 -4.55 3.57
N VAL A 24 -3.58 -5.83 3.57
CA VAL A 24 -3.65 -6.70 4.74
C VAL A 24 -2.23 -7.02 5.17
N PHE A 25 -1.95 -6.84 6.46
CA PHE A 25 -0.63 -7.08 7.01
C PHE A 25 -0.51 -8.46 7.68
N PHE A 26 0.73 -8.95 7.77
CA PHE A 26 1.13 -10.09 8.59
C PHE A 26 2.48 -9.81 9.29
N ASP A 27 2.77 -10.49 10.39
CA ASP A 27 4.10 -10.52 11.00
C ASP A 27 5.08 -11.27 10.08
N PRO A 28 6.18 -10.63 9.60
CA PRO A 28 7.16 -11.29 8.73
C PRO A 28 7.78 -12.57 9.33
N ASP A 29 7.80 -12.70 10.65
CA ASP A 29 8.35 -13.86 11.35
C ASP A 29 7.28 -14.95 11.63
N SER A 30 6.04 -14.76 11.13
CA SER A 30 4.95 -15.73 11.24
C SER A 30 4.45 -16.24 9.87
N PRO A 31 4.99 -17.37 9.38
CA PRO A 31 4.46 -18.05 8.20
C PRO A 31 2.98 -18.45 8.32
N GLU A 32 2.52 -18.77 9.52
CA GLU A 32 1.14 -19.12 9.82
C GLU A 32 0.18 -17.94 9.65
N GLU A 33 0.59 -16.74 10.09
CA GLU A 33 -0.19 -15.53 9.86
C GLU A 33 -0.28 -15.23 8.37
N LEU A 34 0.86 -15.27 7.65
CA LEU A 34 0.90 -15.10 6.19
C LEU A 34 -0.07 -16.06 5.49
N ARG A 35 -0.06 -17.35 5.84
CA ARG A 35 -0.99 -18.33 5.29
C ARG A 35 -2.43 -17.92 5.54
N THR A 36 -2.76 -17.54 6.78
CA THR A 36 -4.11 -17.16 7.19
C THR A 36 -4.62 -15.94 6.43
N VAL A 37 -3.81 -14.88 6.29
CA VAL A 37 -4.23 -13.67 5.55
C VAL A 37 -4.30 -13.91 4.05
N LEU A 38 -3.38 -14.71 3.48
CA LEU A 38 -3.47 -15.09 2.07
C LEU A 38 -4.75 -15.88 1.78
N GLU A 39 -5.06 -16.90 2.57
CA GLU A 39 -6.29 -17.68 2.43
C GLU A 39 -7.53 -16.78 2.54
N ARG A 40 -7.57 -15.86 3.52
CA ARG A 40 -8.67 -14.90 3.67
C ARG A 40 -8.86 -14.03 2.43
N VAL A 41 -7.78 -13.47 1.90
CA VAL A 41 -7.82 -12.59 0.72
C VAL A 41 -8.17 -13.36 -0.56
N VAL A 42 -7.71 -14.61 -0.71
CA VAL A 42 -8.01 -15.44 -1.89
C VAL A 42 -9.41 -16.06 -1.85
N THR A 43 -10.02 -16.21 -0.69
CA THR A 43 -11.37 -16.80 -0.56
C THR A 43 -12.48 -15.76 -0.43
N THR A 44 -12.17 -14.52 -0.04
CA THR A 44 -13.18 -13.48 0.23
C THR A 44 -13.23 -12.43 -0.89
N GLU A 45 -14.17 -12.56 -1.83
CA GLU A 45 -14.32 -11.64 -2.96
C GLU A 45 -14.59 -10.19 -2.52
N THR A 46 -15.46 -9.99 -1.54
CA THR A 46 -15.79 -8.64 -1.02
C THR A 46 -14.57 -7.93 -0.45
N LEU A 47 -13.70 -8.66 0.25
CA LEU A 47 -12.44 -8.15 0.76
C LEU A 47 -11.49 -7.75 -0.37
N ARG A 48 -11.42 -8.54 -1.45
CA ARG A 48 -10.61 -8.16 -2.63
C ARG A 48 -11.12 -6.89 -3.29
N ALA A 49 -12.44 -6.76 -3.45
CA ALA A 49 -13.05 -5.58 -4.04
C ALA A 49 -12.74 -4.31 -3.21
N ASP A 50 -12.91 -4.40 -1.89
CA ASP A 50 -12.58 -3.33 -0.95
C ASP A 50 -11.08 -2.96 -1.00
N LEU A 51 -10.18 -3.94 -0.93
CA LEU A 51 -8.73 -3.70 -1.02
C LEU A 51 -8.32 -3.04 -2.35
N ARG A 52 -8.99 -3.38 -3.45
CA ARG A 52 -8.75 -2.74 -4.75
C ARG A 52 -9.16 -1.28 -4.72
N GLU A 53 -10.35 -0.98 -4.21
CA GLU A 53 -10.86 0.39 -4.09
C GLU A 53 -9.93 1.25 -3.24
N ARG A 54 -9.58 0.78 -2.04
CA ARG A 54 -8.63 1.49 -1.16
C ARG A 54 -7.26 1.64 -1.82
N GLY A 55 -6.80 0.62 -2.53
CA GLY A 55 -5.55 0.64 -3.28
C GLY A 55 -5.52 1.75 -4.35
N TYR A 56 -6.60 1.92 -5.10
CA TYR A 56 -6.71 3.02 -6.07
C TYR A 56 -6.78 4.39 -5.39
N ALA A 57 -7.53 4.50 -4.28
CA ALA A 57 -7.63 5.73 -3.50
C ALA A 57 -6.29 6.18 -2.90
N ARG A 58 -5.34 5.25 -2.68
CA ARG A 58 -3.99 5.54 -2.15
C ARG A 58 -3.04 6.12 -3.20
N LEU A 59 -3.24 5.86 -4.49
CA LEU A 59 -2.31 6.25 -5.56
C LEU A 59 -1.97 7.75 -5.62
N PRO A 60 -2.94 8.68 -5.44
CA PRO A 60 -2.65 10.12 -5.51
C PRO A 60 -1.62 10.59 -4.47
N ALA A 61 -1.46 9.88 -3.37
CA ALA A 61 -0.48 10.21 -2.34
C ALA A 61 0.98 10.01 -2.82
N PHE A 62 1.21 9.18 -3.84
CA PHE A 62 2.53 8.82 -4.36
C PHE A 62 2.73 9.28 -5.82
N SER A 63 2.20 10.48 -6.14
CA SER A 63 2.31 11.07 -7.47
C SER A 63 3.72 11.61 -7.77
N TRP A 64 4.26 11.26 -8.95
CA TRP A 64 5.51 11.81 -9.45
C TRP A 64 5.44 13.32 -9.68
N ASP A 65 4.32 13.83 -10.20
CA ASP A 65 4.13 15.27 -10.44
C ASP A 65 4.19 16.04 -9.13
N LYS A 66 3.53 15.51 -8.08
CA LYS A 66 3.57 16.08 -6.73
C LYS A 66 5.01 16.08 -6.19
N ASN A 67 5.69 14.94 -6.26
CA ASN A 67 7.06 14.80 -5.77
C ASN A 67 8.02 15.79 -6.48
N ALA A 68 7.93 15.91 -7.80
CA ALA A 68 8.74 16.83 -8.58
C ALA A 68 8.46 18.29 -8.22
N ALA A 69 7.18 18.67 -8.11
CA ALA A 69 6.78 20.03 -7.76
C ALA A 69 7.25 20.44 -6.35
N GLU A 70 7.07 19.56 -5.37
CA GLU A 70 7.47 19.80 -3.98
C GLU A 70 9.00 19.86 -3.82
N THR A 71 9.73 18.97 -4.49
CA THR A 71 11.20 18.99 -4.49
C THR A 71 11.73 20.26 -5.14
N ALA A 72 11.21 20.64 -6.31
CA ALA A 72 11.63 21.85 -7.01
C ALA A 72 11.30 23.13 -6.22
N ARG A 73 10.22 23.15 -5.43
CA ARG A 73 9.91 24.25 -4.52
C ARG A 73 11.03 24.44 -3.49
N ILE A 74 11.45 23.36 -2.84
CA ILE A 74 12.52 23.40 -1.83
C ILE A 74 13.82 23.90 -2.46
N TYR A 75 14.19 23.43 -3.64
CA TYR A 75 15.40 23.91 -4.33
C TYR A 75 15.36 25.42 -4.62
N ARG A 76 14.19 25.96 -4.99
CA ARG A 76 14.01 27.41 -5.20
C ARG A 76 13.99 28.24 -3.92
N GLU A 77 13.79 27.64 -2.75
CA GLU A 77 13.82 28.35 -1.46
C GLU A 77 15.24 28.50 -0.90
N ILE A 78 16.19 27.70 -1.39
CA ILE A 78 17.57 27.65 -0.88
C ILE A 78 18.54 28.46 -1.77
N ILE A 79 18.13 28.79 -3.01
CA ILE A 79 18.87 29.65 -3.94
C ILE A 79 18.20 31.03 -3.99
#